data_AF-D5XDK6-F1
#
_entry.id   AF-D5XDK6-F1
#
_cell.length_a   1.000
_cell.length_b   1.000
_cell.length_c   1.000
_cell.angle_alpha   90.00
_cell.angle_beta   90.00
_cell.angle_gamma   90.00
#
_symmetry.space_group_name_H-M   'P 1'
#
loop_
_entity.id
_entity.type
_entity.pdbx_description
1 polymer ?
#
loop_
_entity_poly.entity_id
_entity_poly.type
_entity_poly.pdbx_seq_one_letter_code
_entity_poly.pdbx_strand_id
1 'polypeptide(L)'
;MEDMNETVETVPASVNITFTELIYGTLFKPSETFRKVALAKPVFKCFLVFSGVILLNMLTGIILAPHSLAKGGLPANLAEVIGDILPFLAIIGAVFAYLNWVVLAGLFSLFAEFFTGQGSALGIFSVMGLVELPRLATLPLQVIGAVSGKPFLASFFSILAGFIYFIWWAVLIVIGIREAHSLTTGRAVAVVAAPVFLIALALIVISIAGLGLMMPLLNVLNAGGIM
;
A
#
# COMPACT_ATOMS: atom_id res chain seq x y z
N MET A 1 57.53 -6.43 -21.48
CA MET A 1 56.27 -6.96 -22.03
C MET A 1 55.60 -7.65 -20.86
N GLU A 2 54.84 -6.86 -20.12
CA GLU A 2 54.29 -7.14 -18.82
C GLU A 2 52.78 -6.99 -19.02
N ASP A 3 52.18 -8.04 -19.58
CA ASP A 3 50.76 -8.06 -19.89
C ASP A 3 49.97 -8.29 -18.61
N MET A 4 49.44 -7.17 -18.10
CA MET A 4 48.04 -7.00 -17.70
C MET A 4 47.27 -8.30 -17.42
N ASN A 5 47.51 -8.87 -16.24
CA ASN A 5 46.58 -9.81 -15.62
C ASN A 5 45.38 -9.01 -15.11
N GLU A 6 44.41 -8.77 -16.00
CA GLU A 6 43.07 -8.32 -15.65
C GLU A 6 42.47 -9.29 -14.64
N THR A 7 42.47 -8.89 -13.37
CA THR A 7 41.57 -9.47 -12.38
C THR A 7 40.16 -9.06 -12.79
N VAL A 8 39.53 -9.89 -13.61
CA VAL A 8 38.08 -9.88 -13.82
C VAL A 8 37.47 -10.10 -12.44
N GLU A 9 37.14 -9.02 -11.73
CA GLU A 9 36.32 -9.07 -10.52
C GLU A 9 35.00 -9.73 -10.93
N THR A 10 34.85 -10.98 -10.51
CA THR A 10 33.64 -11.74 -10.72
C THR A 10 32.47 -10.94 -10.15
N VAL A 11 31.52 -10.59 -11.04
CA VAL A 11 30.20 -10.06 -10.70
C VAL A 11 29.72 -10.77 -9.42
N PRO A 12 29.45 -10.03 -8.31
CA PRO A 12 29.17 -10.67 -7.04
C PRO A 12 27.98 -11.63 -7.21
N ALA A 13 28.19 -12.86 -6.72
CA ALA A 13 27.24 -13.95 -6.76
C ALA A 13 25.80 -13.46 -6.56
N SER A 14 24.87 -13.89 -7.42
CA SER A 14 23.45 -13.56 -7.32
C SER A 14 23.01 -13.69 -5.85
N VAL A 15 22.74 -12.56 -5.20
CA VAL A 15 22.37 -12.55 -3.78
C VAL A 15 21.08 -13.36 -3.64
N ASN A 16 21.21 -14.61 -3.20
CA ASN A 16 20.08 -15.53 -3.15
C ASN A 16 19.33 -15.33 -1.83
N ILE A 17 18.37 -14.41 -1.84
CA ILE A 17 17.54 -14.11 -0.66
C ILE A 17 16.46 -15.18 -0.51
N THR A 18 16.40 -15.84 0.64
CA THR A 18 15.39 -16.89 0.90
C THR A 18 14.03 -16.31 1.28
N PHE A 19 12.93 -17.07 1.15
CA PHE A 19 11.58 -16.61 1.56
C PHE A 19 11.52 -16.24 3.05
N THR A 20 12.15 -17.04 3.90
CA THR A 20 12.22 -16.77 5.33
C THR A 20 12.96 -15.47 5.61
N GLU A 21 14.07 -15.21 4.91
CA GLU A 21 14.79 -13.95 5.04
C GLU A 21 13.96 -12.76 4.56
N LEU A 22 13.16 -12.90 3.49
CA LEU A 22 12.25 -11.84 3.05
C LEU A 22 11.19 -11.54 4.10
N ILE A 23 10.50 -12.56 4.62
CA ILE A 23 9.39 -12.38 5.56
C ILE A 23 9.90 -11.90 6.91
N TYR A 24 10.83 -12.65 7.50
CA TYR A 24 11.41 -12.33 8.82
C TYR A 24 12.17 -11.00 8.76
N GLY A 25 12.99 -10.82 7.72
CA GLY A 25 13.76 -9.61 7.55
C GLY A 25 12.88 -8.38 7.40
N THR A 26 11.79 -8.44 6.65
CA THR A 26 10.87 -7.30 6.51
C THR A 26 10.20 -6.92 7.83
N LEU A 27 9.81 -7.92 8.63
CA LEU A 27 9.09 -7.68 9.88
C LEU A 27 10.01 -7.19 11.02
N PHE A 28 11.25 -7.67 11.08
CA PHE A 28 12.14 -7.43 12.23
C PHE A 28 13.40 -6.62 11.90
N LYS A 29 13.87 -6.64 10.65
CA LYS A 29 15.07 -5.91 10.17
C LYS A 29 14.81 -5.22 8.81
N PRO A 30 13.80 -4.34 8.71
CA PRO A 30 13.30 -3.84 7.43
C PRO A 30 14.36 -3.09 6.62
N SER A 31 15.20 -2.27 7.28
CA SER A 31 16.23 -1.47 6.60
C SER A 31 17.24 -2.34 5.87
N GLU A 32 17.82 -3.33 6.55
CA GLU A 32 18.80 -4.24 5.94
C GLU A 32 18.17 -5.07 4.83
N THR A 33 16.95 -5.55 5.07
CA THR A 33 16.22 -6.42 4.13
C THR A 33 15.85 -5.67 2.87
N PHE A 34 15.27 -4.47 2.98
CA PHE A 34 14.91 -3.66 1.82
C PHE A 34 16.11 -3.21 1.03
N ARG A 35 17.24 -2.90 1.67
CA ARG A 35 18.50 -2.62 0.97
C ARG A 35 18.95 -3.82 0.14
N LYS A 36 18.96 -5.03 0.72
CA LYS A 36 19.31 -6.26 0.00
C LYS A 36 18.34 -6.54 -1.15
N VAL A 37 17.04 -6.41 -0.91
CA VAL A 37 15.98 -6.67 -1.90
C VAL A 37 16.04 -5.67 -3.05
N ALA A 38 16.30 -4.38 -2.77
CA ALA A 38 16.43 -3.36 -3.81
C ALA A 38 17.62 -3.62 -4.74
N LEU A 39 18.72 -4.16 -4.20
CA LEU A 39 19.90 -4.56 -4.97
C LEU A 39 19.68 -5.86 -5.76
N ALA A 40 19.18 -6.90 -5.09
CA ALA A 40 19.00 -8.24 -5.68
C ALA A 40 17.79 -8.35 -6.62
N LYS A 41 16.80 -7.46 -6.45
CA LYS A 41 15.56 -7.37 -7.23
C LYS A 41 14.88 -8.74 -7.43
N PRO A 42 14.58 -9.51 -6.37
CA PRO A 42 13.98 -10.84 -6.47
C PRO A 42 12.47 -10.74 -6.77
N VAL A 43 12.11 -10.12 -7.91
CA VAL A 43 10.75 -9.73 -8.29
C VAL A 43 9.76 -10.88 -8.12
N PHE A 44 10.11 -12.08 -8.59
CA PHE A 44 9.24 -13.24 -8.49
C PHE A 44 8.95 -13.68 -7.04
N LYS A 45 9.96 -13.66 -6.16
CA LYS A 45 9.77 -14.01 -4.74
C LYS A 45 8.89 -12.97 -4.04
N CYS A 46 9.11 -11.69 -4.32
CA CYS A 46 8.27 -10.61 -3.79
C CYS A 46 6.83 -10.70 -4.30
N PHE A 47 6.63 -11.03 -5.59
CA PHE A 47 5.32 -11.28 -6.17
C PHE A 47 4.59 -12.42 -5.44
N LEU A 48 5.26 -13.54 -5.17
CA LEU A 48 4.64 -14.65 -4.44
C LEU A 48 4.25 -14.27 -3.00
N VAL A 49 5.10 -13.51 -2.31
CA VAL A 49 4.79 -13.02 -0.97
C VAL A 49 3.57 -12.10 -1.00
N PHE A 50 3.56 -11.10 -1.87
CA PHE A 50 2.45 -10.18 -2.04
C PHE A 50 1.15 -10.91 -2.41
N SER A 51 1.23 -11.87 -3.33
CA SER A 51 0.11 -12.73 -3.72
C SER A 51 -0.44 -13.51 -2.52
N GLY A 52 0.44 -14.09 -1.71
CA GLY A 52 0.05 -14.79 -0.48
C GLY A 52 -0.66 -13.86 0.50
N VAL A 53 -0.18 -12.63 0.68
CA VAL A 53 -0.83 -11.62 1.52
C VAL A 53 -2.23 -11.30 1.01
N ILE A 54 -2.40 -11.03 -0.29
CA ILE A 54 -3.70 -10.74 -0.89
C ILE A 54 -4.65 -11.93 -0.72
N LEU A 55 -4.22 -13.13 -1.09
CA LEU A 55 -5.06 -14.32 -1.06
C LEU A 55 -5.55 -14.61 0.36
N LEU A 56 -4.67 -14.54 1.37
CA LEU A 56 -5.06 -14.76 2.76
C LEU A 56 -6.05 -13.69 3.24
N ASN A 57 -5.80 -12.42 2.95
CA ASN A 57 -6.74 -11.35 3.30
C ASN A 57 -8.09 -11.50 2.60
N MET A 58 -8.08 -11.88 1.33
CA MET A 58 -9.28 -12.12 0.52
C MET A 58 -10.12 -13.25 1.13
N LEU A 59 -9.49 -14.37 1.45
CA LEU A 59 -10.14 -15.53 2.07
C LEU A 59 -10.69 -15.19 3.45
N THR A 60 -9.92 -14.52 4.30
CA THR A 60 -10.40 -14.09 5.61
C THR A 60 -11.60 -13.15 5.48
N GLY A 61 -11.58 -12.21 4.53
CA GLY A 61 -12.71 -11.32 4.26
C GLY A 61 -13.98 -12.07 3.88
N ILE A 62 -13.87 -13.04 2.95
CA ILE A 62 -15.02 -13.85 2.52
C ILE A 62 -15.57 -14.71 3.68
N ILE A 63 -14.69 -15.35 4.45
CA ILE A 63 -15.08 -16.25 5.54
C ILE A 63 -15.73 -15.48 6.71
N LEU A 64 -15.21 -14.31 7.05
CA LEU A 64 -15.69 -13.54 8.21
C LEU A 64 -16.87 -12.62 7.86
N ALA A 65 -17.08 -12.27 6.59
CA ALA A 65 -18.13 -11.33 6.20
C ALA A 65 -19.56 -11.72 6.63
N PRO A 66 -20.02 -12.99 6.52
CA PRO A 66 -21.35 -13.35 7.00
C PRO A 66 -21.56 -13.06 8.50
N HIS A 67 -20.52 -13.26 9.32
CA HIS A 67 -20.55 -12.96 10.75
C HIS A 67 -20.62 -11.46 11.03
N SER A 68 -19.95 -10.66 10.20
CA SER A 68 -19.92 -9.20 10.31
C SER A 68 -21.20 -8.56 9.78
N LEU A 69 -21.74 -9.03 8.66
CA LEU A 69 -22.95 -8.49 8.01
C LEU A 69 -24.21 -8.78 8.84
N ALA A 70 -24.37 -10.00 9.34
CA ALA A 70 -25.52 -10.39 10.16
C ALA A 70 -25.59 -9.59 11.48
N LYS A 71 -24.44 -9.19 12.04
CA LYS A 71 -24.34 -8.40 13.27
C LYS A 71 -24.30 -6.89 13.03
N GLY A 72 -24.18 -6.47 11.77
CA GLY A 72 -24.03 -5.06 11.37
C GLY A 72 -25.33 -4.26 11.29
N GLY A 73 -26.48 -4.87 11.61
CA GLY A 73 -27.77 -4.20 11.57
C GLY A 73 -28.33 -3.96 10.15
N LEU A 74 -27.76 -4.62 9.14
CA LEU A 74 -28.27 -4.57 7.78
C LEU A 74 -29.57 -5.39 7.64
N PRO A 75 -30.54 -4.92 6.83
CA PRO A 75 -31.70 -5.73 6.46
C PRO A 75 -31.27 -7.08 5.87
N ALA A 76 -31.97 -8.16 6.23
CA ALA A 76 -31.59 -9.54 5.86
C ALA A 76 -31.44 -9.73 4.33
N ASN A 77 -32.36 -9.18 3.55
CA ASN A 77 -32.33 -9.20 2.09
C ASN A 77 -31.11 -8.49 1.51
N LEU A 78 -30.63 -7.41 2.16
CA LEU A 78 -29.45 -6.69 1.71
C LEU A 78 -28.17 -7.43 2.11
N ALA A 79 -28.14 -8.03 3.30
CA ALA A 79 -27.01 -8.85 3.76
C ALA A 79 -26.79 -10.09 2.87
N GLU A 80 -27.87 -10.73 2.41
CA GLU A 80 -27.84 -11.86 1.48
C GLU A 80 -27.26 -11.44 0.12
N VAL A 81 -27.80 -10.38 -0.50
CA VAL A 81 -27.29 -9.85 -1.77
C VAL A 81 -25.82 -9.46 -1.68
N ILE A 82 -25.40 -8.80 -0.58
CA ILE A 82 -23.99 -8.45 -0.35
C ILE A 82 -23.13 -9.72 -0.22
N GLY A 83 -23.63 -10.73 0.49
CA GLY A 83 -22.95 -12.02 0.64
C GLY A 83 -22.69 -12.71 -0.70
N ASP A 84 -23.68 -12.70 -1.58
CA ASP A 84 -23.60 -13.34 -2.91
C ASP A 84 -22.60 -12.65 -3.85
N ILE A 85 -22.54 -11.32 -3.81
CA ILE A 85 -21.59 -10.56 -4.65
C ILE A 85 -20.18 -10.48 -4.05
N LEU A 86 -20.01 -10.84 -2.78
CA LEU A 86 -18.76 -10.65 -2.06
C LEU A 86 -17.55 -11.35 -2.71
N PRO A 87 -17.64 -12.60 -3.19
CA PRO A 87 -16.52 -13.25 -3.88
C PRO A 87 -16.08 -12.48 -5.13
N PHE A 88 -17.03 -11.91 -5.88
CA PHE A 88 -16.73 -11.10 -7.05
C PHE A 88 -16.05 -9.78 -6.66
N LEU A 89 -16.55 -9.11 -5.63
CA LEU A 89 -15.91 -7.90 -5.07
C LEU A 89 -14.50 -8.20 -4.57
N ALA A 90 -14.28 -9.37 -3.97
CA ALA A 90 -12.99 -9.81 -3.47
C ALA A 90 -11.99 -10.04 -4.62
N ILE A 91 -12.42 -10.65 -5.73
CA ILE A 91 -11.61 -10.82 -6.95
C ILE A 91 -11.28 -9.46 -7.57
N ILE A 92 -12.27 -8.58 -7.71
CA ILE A 92 -12.07 -7.22 -8.22
C ILE A 92 -11.06 -6.49 -7.34
N GLY A 93 -11.22 -6.57 -6.01
CA GLY A 93 -10.30 -5.99 -5.03
C GLY A 93 -8.87 -6.54 -5.16
N ALA A 94 -8.72 -7.84 -5.41
CA ALA A 94 -7.42 -8.45 -5.67
C ALA A 94 -6.76 -7.89 -6.94
N VAL A 95 -7.51 -7.78 -8.04
CA VAL A 95 -7.01 -7.17 -9.29
C VAL A 95 -6.57 -5.73 -9.05
N PHE A 96 -7.41 -4.93 -8.37
CA PHE A 96 -7.05 -3.57 -7.99
C PHE A 96 -5.81 -3.51 -7.10
N ALA A 97 -5.60 -4.47 -6.20
CA ALA A 97 -4.40 -4.50 -5.36
C ALA A 97 -3.13 -4.69 -6.20
N TYR A 98 -3.12 -5.56 -7.22
CA TYR A 98 -1.98 -5.69 -8.14
C TYR A 98 -1.75 -4.43 -8.97
N LEU A 99 -2.81 -3.83 -9.51
CA LEU A 99 -2.70 -2.58 -10.25
C LEU A 99 -2.15 -1.47 -9.36
N ASN A 100 -2.68 -1.32 -8.16
CA ASN A 100 -2.23 -0.36 -7.18
C ASN A 100 -0.76 -0.57 -6.80
N TRP A 101 -0.31 -1.82 -6.64
CA TRP A 101 1.09 -2.12 -6.36
C TRP A 101 2.01 -1.66 -7.49
N VAL A 102 1.67 -1.95 -8.75
CA VAL A 102 2.45 -1.50 -9.93
C VAL A 102 2.45 0.02 -10.02
N VAL A 103 1.27 0.65 -9.92
CA VAL A 103 1.11 2.11 -10.03
C VAL A 103 1.89 2.82 -8.92
N LEU A 104 1.76 2.39 -7.67
CA LEU A 104 2.48 2.98 -6.54
C LEU A 104 3.99 2.82 -6.67
N ALA A 105 4.46 1.64 -7.09
CA ALA A 105 5.90 1.44 -7.31
C ALA A 105 6.47 2.39 -8.38
N GLY A 106 5.75 2.54 -9.51
CA GLY A 106 6.13 3.50 -10.55
C GLY A 106 6.08 4.95 -10.06
N LEU A 107 5.01 5.31 -9.36
CA LEU A 107 4.81 6.65 -8.81
C LEU A 107 5.92 7.02 -7.82
N PHE A 108 6.26 6.13 -6.88
CA PHE A 108 7.33 6.38 -5.93
C PHE A 108 8.71 6.39 -6.57
N SER A 109 8.96 5.58 -7.61
CA SER A 109 10.21 5.68 -8.39
C SER A 109 10.34 7.06 -9.04
N LEU A 110 9.28 7.54 -9.69
CA LEU A 110 9.26 8.86 -10.33
C LEU A 110 9.55 9.99 -9.33
N PHE A 111 8.84 9.99 -8.19
CA PHE A 111 9.08 11.00 -7.16
C PHE A 111 10.48 10.84 -6.57
N ALA A 112 10.96 9.63 -6.30
CA ALA A 112 12.29 9.42 -5.74
C ALA A 112 13.38 9.97 -6.68
N GLU A 113 13.24 9.81 -7.99
CA GLU A 113 14.14 10.40 -9.00
C GLU A 113 14.12 11.94 -8.95
N PHE A 114 12.93 12.56 -8.82
CA PHE A 114 12.81 14.01 -8.64
C PHE A 114 13.55 14.52 -7.39
N PHE A 115 13.56 13.72 -6.31
CA PHE A 115 14.30 14.01 -5.08
C PHE A 115 15.77 13.53 -5.11
N THR A 116 16.36 13.34 -6.29
CA THR A 116 17.77 12.93 -6.53
C THR A 116 18.13 11.51 -6.08
N GLY A 117 17.15 10.60 -6.01
CA GLY A 117 17.35 9.20 -5.71
C GLY A 117 18.04 8.43 -6.84
N GLN A 118 18.96 7.54 -6.51
CA GLN A 118 19.78 6.79 -7.48
C GLN A 118 19.36 5.31 -7.60
N GLY A 119 18.13 5.01 -7.19
CA GLY A 119 17.59 3.66 -7.15
C GLY A 119 17.09 3.13 -8.49
N SER A 120 16.54 1.92 -8.45
CA SER A 120 15.93 1.27 -9.60
C SER A 120 14.44 1.05 -9.34
N ALA A 121 13.61 1.35 -10.33
CA ALA A 121 12.17 1.09 -10.30
C ALA A 121 11.83 -0.36 -9.94
N LEU A 122 12.60 -1.34 -10.46
CA LEU A 122 12.43 -2.75 -10.11
C LEU A 122 12.80 -3.06 -8.65
N GLY A 123 13.73 -2.30 -8.08
CA GLY A 123 14.10 -2.37 -6.67
C GLY A 123 12.95 -1.92 -5.78
N ILE A 124 12.37 -0.72 -6.06
CA ILE A 124 11.16 -0.26 -5.37
C ILE A 124 10.01 -1.25 -5.57
N PHE A 125 9.77 -1.72 -6.79
CA PHE A 125 8.70 -2.68 -7.07
C PHE A 125 8.80 -3.92 -6.18
N SER A 126 10.00 -4.49 -6.07
CA SER A 126 10.28 -5.64 -5.21
C SER A 126 10.06 -5.33 -3.72
N VAL A 127 10.53 -4.17 -3.24
CA VAL A 127 10.36 -3.74 -1.85
C VAL A 127 8.89 -3.51 -1.51
N MET A 128 8.14 -2.84 -2.39
CA MET A 128 6.72 -2.54 -2.21
C MET A 128 5.86 -3.78 -2.02
N GLY A 129 6.20 -4.89 -2.68
CA GLY A 129 5.48 -6.16 -2.50
C GLY A 129 5.62 -6.72 -1.07
N LEU A 130 6.71 -6.39 -0.37
CA LEU A 130 6.97 -6.81 1.00
C LEU A 130 6.37 -5.86 2.04
N VAL A 131 6.16 -4.59 1.69
CA VAL A 131 5.55 -3.58 2.58
C VAL A 131 4.14 -3.99 3.05
N GLU A 132 3.45 -4.84 2.29
CA GLU A 132 2.13 -5.38 2.65
C GLU A 132 2.18 -6.51 3.71
N LEU A 133 3.35 -7.07 4.01
CA LEU A 133 3.47 -8.19 4.96
C LEU A 133 2.82 -7.95 6.33
N PRO A 134 2.96 -6.76 6.97
CA PRO A 134 2.31 -6.48 8.25
C PRO A 134 0.79 -6.61 8.21
N ARG A 135 0.17 -6.53 7.03
CA ARG A 135 -1.27 -6.74 6.88
C ARG A 135 -1.70 -8.11 7.41
N LEU A 136 -0.86 -9.13 7.29
CA LEU A 136 -1.13 -10.46 7.84
C LEU A 136 -1.24 -10.47 9.37
N ALA A 137 -0.54 -9.55 10.06
CA ALA A 137 -0.64 -9.42 11.51
C ALA A 137 -2.02 -8.91 11.98
N THR A 138 -2.82 -8.35 11.06
CA THR A 138 -4.19 -7.92 11.37
C THR A 138 -5.19 -9.07 11.38
N LEU A 139 -4.89 -10.20 10.71
CA LEU A 139 -5.84 -11.30 10.55
C LEU A 139 -6.31 -11.89 11.90
N PRO A 140 -5.42 -12.16 12.87
CA PRO A 140 -5.86 -12.66 14.18
C PRO A 140 -6.82 -11.70 14.90
N LEU A 141 -6.59 -10.39 14.80
CA LEU A 141 -7.46 -9.38 15.41
C LEU A 141 -8.85 -9.37 14.76
N GLN A 142 -8.92 -9.53 13.44
CA GLN A 142 -10.19 -9.64 12.72
C GLN A 142 -10.97 -10.89 13.14
N VAL A 143 -10.30 -12.04 13.28
CA VAL A 143 -10.92 -13.29 13.73
C VAL A 143 -11.46 -13.16 15.16
N ILE A 144 -10.66 -12.60 16.08
CA ILE A 144 -11.10 -12.36 17.47
C ILE A 144 -12.35 -11.46 17.49
N GLY A 145 -12.35 -10.39 16.70
CA GLY A 145 -13.49 -9.49 16.56
C GLY A 145 -14.75 -10.24 16.11
N ALA A 146 -14.66 -11.03 15.04
CA ALA A 146 -15.79 -11.77 14.47
C ALA A 146 -16.36 -12.83 15.43
N VAL A 147 -15.49 -13.58 16.11
CA VAL A 147 -15.88 -14.69 17.01
C VAL A 147 -16.40 -14.18 18.37
N SER A 148 -16.00 -12.99 18.81
CA SER A 148 -16.39 -12.42 20.11
C SER A 148 -17.89 -12.27 20.34
N GLY A 149 -18.72 -12.30 19.29
CA GLY A 149 -20.17 -12.15 19.40
C GLY A 149 -20.64 -10.71 19.64
N LYS A 150 -19.74 -9.79 20.00
CA LYS A 150 -20.07 -8.42 20.42
C LYS A 150 -19.73 -7.41 19.32
N PRO A 151 -20.72 -6.73 18.72
CA PRO A 151 -20.48 -5.77 17.62
C PRO A 151 -19.46 -4.67 17.98
N PHE A 152 -19.53 -4.16 19.22
CA PHE A 152 -18.58 -3.16 19.71
C PHE A 152 -17.12 -3.65 19.70
N LEU A 153 -16.87 -4.88 20.18
CA LEU A 153 -15.50 -5.44 20.19
C LEU A 153 -15.00 -5.69 18.76
N ALA A 154 -15.87 -6.18 17.87
CA ALA A 154 -15.52 -6.38 16.46
C ALA A 154 -15.07 -5.07 15.80
N SER A 155 -15.84 -3.99 15.98
CA SER A 155 -15.49 -2.66 15.47
C SER A 155 -14.22 -2.11 16.11
N PHE A 156 -14.09 -2.21 17.44
CA PHE A 156 -12.91 -1.73 18.16
C PHE A 156 -11.62 -2.41 17.68
N PHE A 157 -11.60 -3.74 17.60
CA PHE A 157 -10.42 -4.48 17.13
C PHE A 157 -10.15 -4.23 15.64
N SER A 158 -11.18 -4.03 14.82
CA SER A 158 -10.99 -3.72 13.39
C SER A 158 -10.36 -2.34 13.20
N ILE A 159 -10.83 -1.32 13.93
CA ILE A 159 -10.26 0.03 13.90
C ILE A 159 -8.82 0.01 14.41
N LEU A 160 -8.58 -0.66 15.55
CA LEU A 160 -7.25 -0.78 16.14
C LEU A 160 -6.28 -1.50 15.19
N ALA A 161 -6.70 -2.60 14.58
CA ALA A 161 -5.90 -3.34 13.62
C ALA A 161 -5.57 -2.48 12.38
N GLY A 162 -6.56 -1.76 11.86
CA GLY A 162 -6.38 -0.84 10.73
C GLY A 162 -5.39 0.28 11.06
N PHE A 163 -5.47 0.85 12.26
CA PHE A 163 -4.56 1.91 12.70
C PHE A 163 -3.12 1.42 12.89
N ILE A 164 -2.94 0.28 13.57
CA ILE A 164 -1.62 -0.35 13.74
C ILE A 164 -1.02 -0.67 12.36
N TYR A 165 -1.80 -1.27 11.48
CA TYR A 165 -1.39 -1.56 10.12
C TYR A 165 -0.97 -0.30 9.37
N PHE A 166 -1.78 0.76 9.41
CA PHE A 166 -1.50 2.01 8.70
C PHE A 166 -0.17 2.62 9.13
N ILE A 167 0.09 2.73 10.44
CA ILE A 167 1.36 3.26 10.94
C ILE A 167 2.52 2.37 10.50
N TRP A 168 2.37 1.06 10.63
CA TRP A 168 3.44 0.12 10.27
C TRP A 168 3.74 0.17 8.77
N TRP A 169 2.71 0.13 7.93
CA TRP A 169 2.80 0.28 6.49
C TRP A 169 3.48 1.59 6.09
N ALA A 170 3.10 2.72 6.72
CA ALA A 170 3.70 4.03 6.47
C ALA A 170 5.18 4.10 6.89
N VAL A 171 5.58 3.41 7.95
CA VAL A 171 7.00 3.32 8.33
C VAL A 171 7.77 2.47 7.32
N LEU A 172 7.23 1.31 6.93
CA LEU A 172 7.90 0.42 5.98
C LEU A 172 8.05 1.04 4.60
N ILE A 173 7.05 1.78 4.11
CA ILE A 173 7.14 2.42 2.80
C ILE A 173 8.24 3.48 2.77
N VAL A 174 8.37 4.28 3.85
CA VAL A 174 9.45 5.28 3.99
C VAL A 174 10.81 4.59 4.03
N ILE A 175 10.98 3.55 4.86
CA ILE A 175 12.24 2.79 4.92
C ILE A 175 12.53 2.16 3.55
N GLY A 176 11.53 1.57 2.91
CA GLY A 176 11.66 0.91 1.62
C GLY A 176 12.16 1.83 0.52
N ILE A 177 11.54 3.00 0.39
CA ILE A 177 11.97 4.03 -0.58
C ILE A 177 13.36 4.55 -0.23
N ARG A 178 13.63 4.80 1.06
CA ARG A 178 14.94 5.27 1.54
C ARG A 178 16.06 4.33 1.11
N GLU A 179 15.89 3.04 1.39
CA GLU A 179 16.91 2.03 1.08
C GLU A 179 16.98 1.73 -0.42
N ALA A 180 15.85 1.75 -1.14
CA ALA A 180 15.81 1.45 -2.56
C ALA A 180 16.43 2.55 -3.44
N HIS A 181 16.34 3.82 -3.03
CA HIS A 181 16.90 4.96 -3.77
C HIS A 181 18.07 5.66 -3.06
N SER A 182 18.57 5.08 -1.96
CA SER A 182 19.65 5.66 -1.15
C SER A 182 19.38 7.11 -0.72
N LEU A 183 18.12 7.39 -0.40
CA LEU A 183 17.69 8.72 0.04
C LEU A 183 17.97 8.92 1.52
N THR A 184 17.97 10.18 1.97
CA THR A 184 17.87 10.49 3.40
C THR A 184 16.44 10.23 3.88
N THR A 185 16.24 10.00 5.19
CA THR A 185 14.90 9.79 5.76
C THR A 185 13.94 10.95 5.42
N GLY A 186 14.40 12.20 5.52
CA GLY A 186 13.57 13.36 5.19
C GLY A 186 13.13 13.41 3.72
N ARG A 187 14.02 13.05 2.78
CA ARG A 187 13.67 12.96 1.35
C ARG A 187 12.72 11.79 1.08
N ALA A 188 12.91 10.65 1.71
CA ALA A 188 12.00 9.51 1.58
C ALA A 188 10.59 9.86 2.09
N VAL A 189 10.47 10.59 3.21
CA VAL A 189 9.19 11.11 3.70
C VAL A 189 8.57 12.08 2.69
N ALA A 190 9.36 12.99 2.10
CA ALA A 190 8.87 13.92 1.08
C ALA A 190 8.34 13.18 -0.17
N VAL A 191 9.02 12.12 -0.61
CA VAL A 191 8.57 11.24 -1.71
C VAL A 191 7.21 10.61 -1.40
N VAL A 192 7.03 10.09 -0.17
CA VAL A 192 5.76 9.48 0.25
C VAL A 192 4.64 10.52 0.37
N ALA A 193 4.96 11.72 0.85
CA ALA A 193 3.99 12.80 1.04
C ALA A 193 3.62 13.52 -0.28
N ALA A 194 4.49 13.51 -1.29
CA ALA A 194 4.31 14.26 -2.53
C ALA A 194 3.00 13.94 -3.27
N PRO A 195 2.59 12.68 -3.50
CA PRO A 195 1.29 12.37 -4.11
C PRO A 195 0.11 12.99 -3.36
N VAL A 196 0.11 12.88 -2.03
CA VAL A 196 -0.97 13.40 -1.18
C VAL A 196 -1.04 14.92 -1.25
N PHE A 197 0.12 15.58 -1.21
CA PHE A 197 0.20 17.03 -1.32
C PHE A 197 -0.29 17.53 -2.69
N LEU A 198 0.05 16.84 -3.77
CA LEU A 198 -0.41 17.20 -5.12
C LEU A 198 -1.92 17.02 -5.29
N ILE A 199 -2.49 15.95 -4.75
CA ILE A 199 -3.95 15.74 -4.75
C ILE A 199 -4.64 16.84 -3.94
N ALA A 200 -4.13 17.14 -2.74
CA ALA A 200 -4.68 18.21 -1.91
C ALA A 200 -4.63 19.58 -2.61
N LEU A 201 -3.50 19.91 -3.25
CA LEU A 201 -3.34 21.14 -4.02
C LEU A 201 -4.31 21.19 -5.21
N ALA A 202 -4.45 20.10 -5.96
CA ALA A 202 -5.38 20.02 -7.09
C ALA A 202 -6.83 20.23 -6.65
N LEU A 203 -7.24 19.62 -5.52
CA LEU A 203 -8.59 19.80 -4.96
C LEU A 203 -8.84 21.26 -4.52
N ILE A 204 -7.85 21.92 -3.94
CA ILE A 204 -7.95 23.34 -3.57
C ILE A 204 -8.12 24.21 -4.83
N VAL A 205 -7.30 23.98 -5.86
CA VAL A 205 -7.38 24.73 -7.12
C VAL A 205 -8.74 24.53 -7.80
N ILE A 206 -9.23 23.29 -7.88
CA ILE A 206 -10.55 22.96 -8.44
C ILE A 206 -11.66 23.65 -7.64
N SER A 207 -11.57 23.67 -6.31
CA SER A 207 -12.56 24.32 -5.45
C SER A 207 -12.60 25.83 -5.67
N ILE A 208 -11.43 26.49 -5.75
CA ILE A 208 -11.34 27.92 -6.02
C ILE A 208 -11.88 28.24 -7.42
N ALA A 209 -11.50 27.45 -8.43
CA ALA A 209 -12.00 27.63 -9.80
C ALA A 209 -13.52 27.43 -9.88
N GLY A 210 -14.05 26.40 -9.22
CA GLY A 210 -15.49 26.13 -9.14
C GLY A 210 -16.26 27.29 -8.51
N LEU A 211 -15.78 27.83 -7.38
CA LEU A 211 -16.37 29.01 -6.76
C LEU A 211 -16.32 30.23 -7.67
N GLY A 212 -15.19 30.46 -8.36
CA GLY A 212 -15.04 31.54 -9.34
C GLY A 212 -16.03 31.43 -10.52
N LEU A 213 -16.32 30.22 -10.99
CA LEU A 213 -17.30 29.97 -12.05
C LEU A 213 -18.75 30.10 -11.56
N MET A 214 -19.01 29.88 -10.27
CA MET A 214 -20.34 30.07 -9.66
C MET A 214 -20.65 31.54 -9.33
N MET A 215 -19.63 32.39 -9.16
CA MET A 215 -19.81 33.82 -8.84
C MET A 215 -20.71 34.58 -9.84
N PRO A 216 -20.54 34.46 -11.17
CA PRO A 216 -21.44 35.09 -12.13
C PRO A 216 -22.90 34.62 -12.00
N LEU A 217 -23.12 33.33 -11.73
CA LEU A 217 -24.46 32.78 -11.52
C LEU A 217 -25.10 33.34 -10.25
N LEU A 218 -24.34 33.43 -9.15
CA LEU A 218 -24.80 34.05 -7.90
C LEU A 218 -25.14 35.53 -8.09
N ASN A 219 -24.35 36.27 -8.88
CA ASN A 219 -24.63 37.66 -9.21
C ASN A 219 -25.92 37.81 -10.03
N VAL A 220 -26.18 36.91 -11.00
CA VAL A 220 -27.42 36.91 -11.78
C VAL A 220 -28.63 36.57 -10.91
N LEU A 221 -28.52 35.59 -10.02
CA LEU A 221 -29.60 35.24 -9.09
C LEU A 221 -29.93 36.38 -8.11
N ASN A 222 -28.89 37.08 -7.63
CA ASN A 222 -29.04 38.27 -6.77
C ASN A 222 -29.64 39.46 -7.54
N ALA A 223 -29.17 39.72 -8.76
CA ALA A 223 -29.70 40.80 -9.60
C ALA A 223 -31.14 40.54 -10.10
N GLY A 224 -31.54 39.27 -10.22
CA GLY A 224 -32.88 38.84 -10.61
C GLY A 224 -33.92 38.82 -9.48
N GLY A 225 -33.55 39.15 -8.23
CA GLY A 225 -34.47 39.21 -7.10
C GLY A 225 -35.05 37.85 -6.67
N ILE A 226 -34.36 36.74 -6.96
CA ILE A 226 -34.79 35.37 -6.60
C ILE A 226 -34.21 34.94 -5.23
N MET A 227 -33.57 35.87 -4.51
CA MET A 227 -33.15 35.73 -3.11
C MET A 227 -33.55 36.95 -2.29
#